data_AF-A0A520A4H4-F1
#
_entry.id   AF-A0A520A4H4-F1
#
_cell.length_a   1.000
_cell.length_b   1.000
_cell.length_c   1.000
_cell.angle_alpha   90.00
_cell.angle_beta   90.00
_cell.angle_gamma   90.00
#
_symmetry.space_group_name_H-M   'P 1'
#
loop_
_entity.id
_entity.type
_entity.pdbx_description
1 polymer ?
#
loop_
_entity_poly.entity_id
_entity_poly.type
_entity_poly.pdbx_seq_one_letter_code
_entity_poly.pdbx_strand_id
1 'polypeptide(L)'
;MVSGSADPGADEFRAGTWQAGDISKGEDTAKLVERISTETSFPQAASTRFVAALYHCVVNVEGFQAAQFLHKVLQNPRLLVPCATHKQYLELLSEIYNYKTAQENRVRFNVYPSFPRLLMMR
;
A
#
# COMPACT_ATOMS: atom_id res chain seq x y z
N MET A 1 -32.21 7.96 -20.01
CA MET A 1 -30.94 8.70 -19.88
C MET A 1 -30.40 8.38 -18.50
N VAL A 2 -29.33 7.58 -18.40
CA VAL A 2 -28.77 7.18 -17.11
C VAL A 2 -28.03 8.39 -16.53
N SER A 3 -28.52 8.89 -15.40
CA SER A 3 -27.81 9.92 -14.64
C SER A 3 -26.57 9.25 -14.04
N GLY A 4 -25.40 9.55 -14.60
CA GLY A 4 -24.12 9.12 -14.06
C GLY A 4 -23.90 9.84 -12.73
N SER A 5 -23.99 9.10 -11.63
CA SER A 5 -23.64 9.58 -10.30
C SER A 5 -22.18 10.03 -10.33
N ALA A 6 -21.93 11.33 -10.31
CA ALA A 6 -20.59 11.87 -10.16
C ALA A 6 -20.11 11.49 -8.75
N ASP A 7 -19.05 10.66 -8.68
CA ASP A 7 -18.35 10.43 -7.42
C ASP A 7 -17.89 11.79 -6.85
N PRO A 8 -18.32 12.20 -5.64
CA PRO A 8 -18.08 13.54 -5.11
C PRO A 8 -16.59 13.90 -5.06
N GLY A 9 -15.71 12.91 -4.90
CA GLY A 9 -14.26 13.14 -4.89
C GLY A 9 -13.64 13.49 -6.25
N ALA A 10 -14.29 13.17 -7.38
CA ALA A 10 -13.76 13.51 -8.70
C ALA A 10 -13.91 15.00 -9.02
N ASP A 11 -14.99 15.61 -8.53
CA ASP A 11 -15.27 17.03 -8.72
C ASP A 11 -14.36 17.88 -7.82
N GLU A 12 -14.14 17.46 -6.57
CA GLU A 12 -13.18 18.09 -5.64
C GLU A 12 -11.73 17.99 -6.14
N PHE A 13 -11.35 16.86 -6.76
CA PHE A 13 -10.02 16.72 -7.37
C PHE A 13 -9.83 17.71 -8.54
N ARG A 14 -10.86 17.90 -9.37
CA ARG A 14 -10.85 18.86 -10.49
C ARG A 14 -10.90 20.31 -10.01
N ALA A 15 -11.53 20.57 -8.87
CA ALA A 15 -11.56 21.88 -8.22
C ALA A 15 -10.21 22.29 -7.62
N GLY A 16 -9.23 21.38 -7.58
CA GLY A 16 -7.86 21.68 -7.15
C GLY A 16 -7.69 21.87 -5.64
N THR A 17 -8.67 21.44 -4.84
CA THR A 17 -8.65 21.55 -3.37
C THR A 17 -7.88 20.41 -2.67
N TRP A 18 -7.14 19.59 -3.41
CA TRP A 18 -6.36 18.49 -2.86
C TRP A 18 -5.02 18.99 -2.29
N GLN A 19 -4.60 18.38 -1.18
CA GLN A 19 -3.29 18.62 -0.59
C GLN A 19 -2.40 17.41 -0.87
N ALA A 20 -1.17 17.66 -1.34
CA ALA A 20 -0.17 16.61 -1.43
C ALA A 20 0.22 16.17 -0.02
N GLY A 21 0.20 14.86 0.23
CA GLY A 21 0.77 14.28 1.44
C GLY A 21 2.30 14.33 1.43
N ASP A 22 2.93 13.50 2.27
CA ASP A 22 4.39 13.35 2.31
C ASP A 22 4.93 12.85 0.96
N ILE A 23 5.51 13.75 0.15
CA ILE A 23 6.02 13.45 -1.20
C ILE A 23 7.18 12.44 -1.12
N SER A 24 8.09 12.59 -0.16
CA SER A 24 9.25 11.70 0.00
C SER A 24 8.83 10.25 0.24
N LYS A 25 7.82 10.01 1.09
CA LYS A 25 7.28 8.66 1.32
C LYS A 25 6.62 8.07 0.07
N GLY A 26 6.03 8.93 -0.76
CA GLY A 26 5.51 8.57 -2.07
C GLY A 26 6.62 8.08 -3.01
N GLU A 27 7.74 8.81 -3.08
CA GLU A 27 8.91 8.43 -3.88
C GLU A 27 9.55 7.11 -3.40
N ASP A 28 9.69 6.93 -2.08
CA ASP A 28 10.20 5.68 -1.51
C ASP A 28 9.31 4.48 -1.86
N THR A 29 7.98 4.68 -1.80
CA THR A 29 7.03 3.64 -2.19
C THR A 29 7.15 3.33 -3.69
N ALA A 30 7.24 4.34 -4.55
CA ALA A 30 7.37 4.16 -5.98
C ALA A 30 8.64 3.37 -6.36
N LYS A 31 9.79 3.73 -5.77
CA LYS A 31 11.05 3.00 -5.93
C LYS A 31 10.92 1.55 -5.48
N LEU A 32 10.22 1.29 -4.38
CA LEU A 32 10.01 -0.07 -3.90
C LEU A 32 9.16 -0.91 -4.87
N VAL A 33 8.07 -0.34 -5.39
CA VAL A 33 7.20 -1.01 -6.37
C VAL A 33 7.97 -1.35 -7.64
N GLU A 34 8.76 -0.41 -8.16
CA GLU A 34 9.57 -0.62 -9.37
C GLU A 34 10.58 -1.76 -9.17
N ARG A 35 11.26 -1.79 -8.02
CA ARG A 35 12.19 -2.87 -7.67
C ARG A 35 11.48 -4.21 -7.57
N ILE A 36 10.34 -4.28 -6.88
CA ILE A 36 9.56 -5.53 -6.78
C ILE A 36 9.10 -5.99 -8.16
N SER A 37 8.61 -5.08 -9.01
CA SER A 37 8.16 -5.40 -10.37
C SER A 37 9.30 -5.97 -11.21
N THR A 38 10.48 -5.35 -11.15
CA THR A 38 11.65 -5.74 -11.95
C THR A 38 12.28 -7.04 -11.46
N GLU A 39 12.49 -7.17 -10.15
CA GLU A 39 13.23 -8.29 -9.56
C GLU A 39 12.36 -9.56 -9.41
N THR A 40 11.04 -9.41 -9.22
CA THR A 40 10.13 -10.54 -8.95
C THR A 40 9.34 -11.00 -10.19
N SER A 41 9.42 -10.23 -11.30
CA SER A 41 8.63 -10.46 -12.52
C SER A 41 7.12 -10.60 -12.24
N PHE A 42 6.59 -9.78 -11.31
CA PHE A 42 5.19 -9.83 -10.89
C PHE A 42 4.40 -8.71 -11.59
N PRO A 43 3.60 -9.01 -12.64
CA PRO A 43 2.95 -7.97 -13.45
C PRO A 43 1.88 -7.17 -12.69
N GLN A 44 1.36 -7.72 -11.58
CA GLN A 44 0.32 -7.08 -10.77
C GLN A 44 0.90 -6.17 -9.68
N ALA A 45 2.23 -6.00 -9.61
CA ALA A 45 2.89 -5.04 -8.71
C ALA A 45 2.45 -3.59 -9.00
N ALA A 46 2.12 -3.28 -10.26
CA ALA A 46 1.63 -1.96 -10.65
C ALA A 46 0.12 -1.75 -10.37
N SER A 47 -0.58 -2.74 -9.80
CA SER A 47 -2.01 -2.60 -9.53
C SER A 47 -2.28 -1.57 -8.44
N THR A 48 -3.31 -0.74 -8.64
CA THR A 48 -3.69 0.34 -7.69
C THR A 48 -3.87 -0.18 -6.27
N ARG A 49 -4.41 -1.40 -6.12
CA ARG A 49 -4.65 -2.02 -4.81
C ARG A 49 -3.36 -2.44 -4.12
N PHE A 50 -2.40 -3.00 -4.87
CA PHE A 50 -1.10 -3.37 -4.33
C PHE A 50 -0.31 -2.13 -3.91
N VAL A 51 -0.26 -1.11 -4.78
CA VAL A 51 0.43 0.16 -4.49
C VAL A 51 -0.19 0.84 -3.26
N ALA A 52 -1.52 0.86 -3.13
CA ALA A 52 -2.20 1.40 -1.96
C ALA A 52 -1.86 0.63 -0.67
N ALA A 53 -1.84 -0.71 -0.73
CA ALA A 53 -1.49 -1.55 0.43
C ALA A 53 -0.03 -1.35 0.84
N LEU A 54 0.88 -1.22 -0.12
CA LEU A 54 2.29 -0.99 0.13
C LEU A 54 2.54 0.41 0.69
N TYR A 55 1.89 1.43 0.13
CA TYR A 55 1.92 2.80 0.65
C TYR A 55 1.41 2.85 2.09
N HIS A 56 0.33 2.13 2.39
CA HIS A 56 -0.18 1.99 3.75
C HIS A 56 0.88 1.41 4.70
N CYS A 57 1.67 0.41 4.27
CA CYS A 57 2.77 -0.12 5.07
C CYS A 57 3.87 0.92 5.31
N VAL A 58 4.26 1.68 4.30
CA VAL A 58 5.32 2.69 4.43
C VAL A 58 4.90 3.85 5.34
N VAL A 59 3.64 4.28 5.27
CA VAL A 59 3.15 5.47 5.99
C VAL A 59 2.64 5.15 7.38
N ASN A 60 1.87 4.08 7.55
CA ASN A 60 1.10 3.83 8.77
C ASN A 60 1.72 2.77 9.69
N VAL A 61 2.72 2.01 9.23
CA VAL A 61 3.33 0.96 10.03
C VAL A 61 4.64 1.47 10.62
N GLU A 62 4.61 1.75 11.93
CA GLU A 62 5.80 2.15 12.68
C GLU A 62 6.87 1.06 12.62
N GLY A 63 8.10 1.45 12.30
CA GLY A 63 9.23 0.53 12.20
C GLY A 63 9.25 -0.33 10.94
N PHE A 64 8.41 -0.05 9.93
CA PHE A 64 8.50 -0.71 8.64
C PHE A 64 9.84 -0.41 7.95
N GLN A 65 10.62 -1.46 7.67
CA GLN A 65 11.88 -1.34 6.95
C GLN A 65 11.75 -1.87 5.53
N ALA A 66 11.65 -0.95 4.58
CA ALA A 66 11.56 -1.22 3.14
C ALA A 66 12.64 -2.20 2.63
N ALA A 67 13.89 -2.03 3.07
CA ALA A 67 15.00 -2.91 2.67
C ALA A 67 14.82 -4.35 3.17
N GLN A 68 14.33 -4.54 4.41
CA GLN A 68 14.07 -5.88 4.95
C GLN A 68 12.90 -6.54 4.23
N PHE A 69 11.84 -5.77 3.96
CA PHE A 69 10.69 -6.27 3.22
C PHE A 69 11.10 -6.76 1.83
N LEU A 70 11.87 -5.94 1.09
CA LEU A 70 12.36 -6.32 -0.22
C LEU A 70 13.22 -7.59 -0.16
N HIS A 71 14.14 -7.69 0.81
CA HIS A 71 14.96 -8.90 0.95
C HIS A 71 14.11 -10.16 1.15
N LYS A 72 13.07 -10.09 1.98
CA LYS A 72 12.14 -11.22 2.23
C LYS A 72 11.29 -11.56 1.00
N VAL A 73 10.86 -10.54 0.25
CA VAL A 73 10.16 -10.71 -1.03
C VAL A 73 11.03 -11.45 -2.03
N LEU A 74 12.29 -11.03 -2.19
CA LEU A 74 13.24 -11.64 -3.12
C LEU A 74 13.60 -13.09 -2.75
N GLN A 75 13.65 -13.40 -1.46
CA GLN A 75 13.85 -14.77 -1.00
C GLN A 75 12.68 -15.69 -1.35
N ASN A 76 11.45 -15.18 -1.38
CA ASN A 76 10.25 -15.98 -1.60
C ASN A 76 9.29 -15.29 -2.60
N PRO A 77 9.69 -15.17 -3.88
CA PRO A 77 8.89 -14.48 -4.90
C PRO A 77 7.54 -15.17 -5.14
N ARG A 78 7.44 -16.47 -4.84
CA ARG A 78 6.22 -17.28 -4.99
C ARG A 78 5.11 -16.93 -4.00
N LEU A 79 5.43 -16.24 -2.90
CA LEU A 79 4.43 -15.78 -1.93
C LEU A 79 3.67 -14.55 -2.43
N LEU A 80 4.21 -13.81 -3.41
CA LEU A 80 3.48 -12.71 -4.03
C LEU A 80 2.45 -13.24 -5.02
N VAL A 81 1.20 -13.24 -4.58
CA VAL A 81 0.04 -13.66 -5.38
C VAL A 81 -0.93 -12.49 -5.61
N PRO A 82 -1.66 -12.48 -6.74
CA PRO A 82 -2.77 -11.55 -6.94
C PRO A 82 -3.77 -11.67 -5.81
N CYS A 83 -4.16 -10.53 -5.25
CA CYS A 83 -5.24 -10.45 -4.29
C CYS A 83 -6.37 -9.58 -4.86
N ALA A 84 -7.62 -9.92 -4.54
CA ALA A 84 -8.78 -9.18 -5.04
C ALA A 84 -9.04 -7.91 -4.20
N THR A 85 -8.71 -7.94 -2.91
CA THR A 85 -9.02 -6.89 -1.95
C THR A 85 -7.79 -6.28 -1.30
N HIS A 86 -7.89 -5.02 -0.89
CA HIS A 86 -6.84 -4.32 -0.16
C HIS A 86 -6.46 -5.04 1.15
N LYS A 87 -7.46 -5.56 1.88
CA LYS A 87 -7.24 -6.32 3.12
C LYS A 87 -6.40 -7.57 2.89
N GLN A 88 -6.71 -8.34 1.84
CA GLN A 88 -5.93 -9.53 1.47
C GLN A 88 -4.48 -9.16 1.15
N TYR A 89 -4.24 -8.05 0.45
CA TYR A 89 -2.89 -7.58 0.21
C TYR A 89 -2.15 -7.22 1.52
N LEU A 90 -2.80 -6.54 2.48
CA LEU A 90 -2.17 -6.25 3.77
C LEU A 90 -1.82 -7.52 4.56
N GLU A 91 -2.71 -8.51 4.55
CA GLU A 91 -2.45 -9.81 5.20
C GLU A 91 -1.27 -10.53 4.54
N LEU A 92 -1.22 -10.54 3.21
CA LEU A 92 -0.13 -11.11 2.42
C LEU A 92 1.21 -10.42 2.73
N LEU A 93 1.23 -9.08 2.69
CA LEU A 93 2.43 -8.29 2.97
C LEU A 93 2.91 -8.49 4.41
N SER A 94 1.97 -8.59 5.36
CA SER A 94 2.27 -8.90 6.76
C SER A 94 2.88 -10.29 6.92
N GLU A 95 2.36 -11.30 6.21
CA GLU A 95 2.91 -12.66 6.24
C GLU A 95 4.33 -12.70 5.68
N ILE A 96 4.57 -12.03 4.55
CA ILE A 96 5.90 -11.93 3.94
C ILE A 96 6.88 -11.20 4.87
N TYR A 97 6.46 -10.08 5.47
CA TYR A 97 7.33 -9.29 6.36
C TYR A 97 7.68 -10.06 7.65
N ASN A 98 6.70 -10.75 8.23
CA ASN A 98 6.87 -11.53 9.46
C ASN A 98 7.37 -12.97 9.22
N TYR A 99 7.68 -13.32 7.97
CA TYR A 99 8.18 -14.65 7.64
C TYR A 99 9.47 -14.95 8.41
N LYS A 100 9.46 -16.06 9.17
CA LYS A 100 10.54 -16.49 10.08
C LYS A 100 10.93 -15.47 11.17
N THR A 101 10.04 -14.52 11.49
CA THR A 101 10.25 -13.56 12.58
C THR A 101 9.68 -14.14 13.90
N ALA A 102 10.45 -14.02 14.98
CA ALA A 102 10.03 -14.42 16.33
C ALA A 102 8.74 -13.68 16.73
N GLN A 103 7.85 -14.35 17.45
CA GLN A 103 6.50 -13.84 17.75
C GLN A 103 6.52 -12.47 18.45
N GLU A 104 7.54 -12.20 19.27
CA GLU A 104 7.75 -10.95 20.00
C GLU A 104 8.09 -9.76 19.08
N ASN A 105 8.70 -10.01 17.92
CA ASN A 105 9.14 -8.99 16.96
C ASN A 105 8.20 -8.85 15.75
N ARG A 106 7.01 -9.45 15.80
CA ARG A 106 6.07 -9.41 14.68
C ARG A 106 5.40 -8.05 14.57
N VAL A 107 5.52 -7.43 13.41
CA VAL A 107 4.88 -6.15 13.10
C VAL A 107 3.47 -6.40 12.60
N ARG A 108 2.48 -5.76 13.22
CA ARG A 108 1.07 -5.89 12.83
C ARG A 108 0.69 -4.77 11.86
N PHE A 109 0.29 -5.15 10.66
CA PHE A 109 -0.25 -4.19 9.68
C PHE A 109 -1.73 -4.01 10.01
N ASN A 110 -2.01 -3.13 10.98
CA ASN A 110 -3.38 -2.97 11.44
C ASN A 110 -4.20 -2.32 10.32
N VAL A 111 -5.37 -2.90 10.03
CA VAL A 111 -6.30 -2.41 9.00
C VAL A 111 -7.13 -1.29 9.60
N TYR A 112 -6.51 -0.19 10.01
CA TYR A 112 -7.30 1.00 10.28
C TYR A 112 -7.63 1.66 8.94
N PRO A 113 -8.86 2.17 8.75
CA PRO A 113 -9.17 3.05 7.64
C PRO A 113 -8.45 4.38 7.89
N SER A 114 -7.15 4.43 7.63
CA SER A 114 -6.35 5.66 7.67
C SER A 114 -6.27 6.28 6.28
N PHE A 115 -7.43 6.48 5.67
CA PHE A 115 -7.65 7.79 5.07
C PHE A 115 -8.37 8.57 6.17
N PRO A 116 -7.76 9.61 6.79
CA PRO A 116 -8.61 10.60 7.41
C PRO A 116 -9.58 11.01 6.31
N ARG A 117 -10.88 10.77 6.51
CA ARG A 117 -11.91 11.59 5.88
C ARG A 117 -11.42 13.01 6.09
N LEU A 118 -10.90 13.62 5.03
CA LEU A 118 -10.57 15.04 5.02
C LEU A 118 -11.77 15.75 5.62
N LEU A 119 -11.52 16.37 6.76
CA LEU A 119 -12.38 17.20 7.59
C LEU A 119 -13.85 17.32 7.14
N MET A 120 -14.70 16.43 7.64
CA MET A 120 -16.03 16.84 8.07
C MET A 120 -15.91 17.44 9.48
N MET A 121 -15.52 18.71 9.58
CA MET A 121 -15.76 19.49 10.79
C MET A 121 -16.19 20.90 10.43
N ARG A 122 -17.52 21.08 10.62
CA ARG A 122 -18.32 22.30 10.84
C ARG A 122 -18.34 23.39 9.79
#